data_AF-L1IZT8-F1
#
_entry.id   AF-L1IZT8-F1
#
_cell.length_a   1.000
_cell.length_b   1.000
_cell.length_c   1.000
_cell.angle_alpha   90.00
_cell.angle_beta   90.00
_cell.angle_gamma   90.00
#
_symmetry.space_group_name_H-M   'P 1'
#
loop_
_entity.id
_entity.type
_entity.pdbx_description
1 polymer ?
#
loop_
_entity_poly.entity_id
_entity_poly.type
_entity_poly.pdbx_seq_one_letter_code
_entity_poly.pdbx_strand_id
1 'polypeptide(L)'
;MVLRDVHKLLQLEAVNKSSEYVRGSYEYHHYGQGISDHGWGCAYRSCQTIFSWYALKGFRARDEKRVPSIREMQEVLVKMGDKPCKFLGSSDWIGSVEISILLDYFYSAPCRIIHRRNDEPWDPSITRSIMSHFAAVGSPIMLGGQGGGARTVLGICISEAEDAQVPRCLLLDPHYSGEDEIASLSRHSSRVCAWSTFDSICRQYGSFTNLCLPLLPVGVPGVLDDAPGHDDNSEWEMEVVDVG
;
A
#
# COMPACT_ATOMS: atom_id res chain seq x y z
N MET A 1 5.46 -20.10 0.88
CA MET A 1 5.78 -19.49 -0.44
C MET A 1 4.92 -18.26 -0.52
N VAL A 2 5.47 -17.07 -0.66
CA VAL A 2 4.65 -15.86 -0.54
C VAL A 2 3.70 -15.73 -1.73
N LEU A 3 2.41 -15.57 -1.47
CA LEU A 3 1.38 -15.46 -2.50
C LEU A 3 1.35 -14.06 -3.10
N ARG A 4 1.05 -13.97 -4.40
CA ARG A 4 0.99 -12.69 -5.13
C ARG A 4 -0.44 -12.34 -5.53
N ASP A 5 -0.71 -11.04 -5.60
CA ASP A 5 -1.95 -10.49 -6.16
C ASP A 5 -3.22 -11.18 -5.64
N VAL A 6 -3.27 -11.38 -4.32
CA VAL A 6 -4.33 -12.13 -3.64
C VAL A 6 -5.74 -11.63 -4.00
N HIS A 7 -5.90 -10.32 -4.23
CA HIS A 7 -7.18 -9.76 -4.69
C HIS A 7 -7.65 -10.34 -6.03
N LYS A 8 -6.73 -10.64 -6.96
CA LYS A 8 -7.04 -11.27 -8.26
C LYS A 8 -7.31 -12.76 -8.09
N LEU A 9 -6.50 -13.44 -7.28
CA LEU A 9 -6.68 -14.86 -6.97
C LEU A 9 -8.07 -15.14 -6.36
N LEU A 10 -8.58 -14.22 -5.55
CA LEU A 10 -9.90 -14.30 -4.92
C LEU A 10 -11.02 -13.68 -5.77
N GLN A 11 -10.73 -13.20 -6.99
CA GLN A 11 -11.70 -12.60 -7.91
C GLN A 11 -12.46 -11.41 -7.29
N LEU A 12 -11.75 -10.54 -6.58
CA LEU A 12 -12.34 -9.43 -5.81
C LEU A 12 -12.32 -8.08 -6.53
N GLU A 13 -11.78 -8.00 -7.76
CA GLU A 13 -11.86 -6.80 -8.57
C GLU A 13 -13.33 -6.53 -8.94
N ALA A 14 -13.80 -5.31 -8.66
CA ALA A 14 -15.16 -4.91 -8.96
C ALA A 14 -15.28 -4.61 -10.46
N VAL A 15 -16.42 -4.95 -11.04
CA VAL A 15 -16.67 -4.82 -12.49
C VAL A 15 -17.17 -3.42 -12.88
N ASN A 16 -17.11 -2.42 -11.97
CA ASN A 16 -17.70 -1.10 -12.20
C ASN A 16 -16.67 -0.03 -12.63
N LYS A 17 -17.14 0.94 -13.42
CA LYS A 17 -16.31 2.01 -14.01
C LYS A 17 -15.77 3.03 -12.99
N SER A 18 -16.28 3.01 -11.76
CA SER A 18 -15.91 3.95 -10.67
C SER A 18 -15.02 3.29 -9.61
N SER A 19 -14.08 2.45 -10.06
CA SER A 19 -13.13 1.76 -9.20
C SER A 19 -11.68 1.98 -9.66
N GLU A 20 -10.78 2.01 -8.69
CA GLU A 20 -9.33 2.14 -8.90
C GLU A 20 -8.61 1.11 -8.03
N TYR A 21 -7.51 0.56 -8.53
CA TYR A 21 -6.76 -0.53 -7.89
C TYR A 21 -5.26 -0.27 -7.87
N VAL A 22 -4.57 -1.04 -7.05
CA VAL A 22 -3.11 -1.24 -7.16
C VAL A 22 -2.75 -1.63 -8.60
N ARG A 23 -1.67 -1.05 -9.12
CA ARG A 23 -1.16 -1.33 -10.46
C ARG A 23 0.17 -2.05 -10.41
N GLY A 24 0.27 -3.16 -11.14
CA GLY A 24 1.38 -4.10 -11.02
C GLY A 24 1.17 -5.05 -9.84
N SER A 25 2.19 -5.85 -9.55
CA SER A 25 2.07 -6.94 -8.60
C SER A 25 2.61 -6.62 -7.21
N TYR A 26 2.07 -7.28 -6.20
CA TYR A 26 2.59 -7.30 -4.83
C TYR A 26 2.55 -8.71 -4.26
N GLU A 27 3.29 -8.93 -3.18
CA GLU A 27 3.29 -10.15 -2.37
C GLU A 27 2.52 -9.93 -1.06
N TYR A 28 1.77 -10.95 -0.62
CA TYR A 28 1.00 -10.91 0.60
C TYR A 28 1.83 -11.34 1.80
N HIS A 29 2.23 -10.36 2.62
CA HIS A 29 2.93 -10.59 3.87
C HIS A 29 1.93 -10.54 5.04
N HIS A 30 1.98 -11.55 5.92
CA HIS A 30 1.05 -11.70 7.05
C HIS A 30 1.73 -12.35 8.26
N TYR A 31 0.99 -12.51 9.36
CA TYR A 31 1.51 -13.06 10.61
C TYR A 31 2.11 -14.46 10.46
N GLY A 32 3.14 -14.71 11.27
CA GLY A 32 3.76 -16.04 11.40
C GLY A 32 4.78 -16.37 10.30
N GLN A 33 4.98 -15.49 9.32
CA GLN A 33 5.98 -15.69 8.27
C GLN A 33 7.38 -15.40 8.83
N GLY A 34 8.10 -16.48 9.21
CA GLY A 34 9.50 -16.47 9.67
C GLY A 34 9.74 -15.98 11.10
N ILE A 35 8.75 -15.37 11.75
CA ILE A 35 8.81 -14.86 13.12
C ILE A 35 7.41 -14.88 13.74
N SER A 36 7.31 -15.05 15.06
CA SER A 36 6.05 -14.92 15.80
C SER A 36 5.76 -13.45 16.10
N ASP A 37 4.96 -12.83 15.24
CA ASP A 37 4.60 -11.42 15.31
C ASP A 37 3.11 -11.17 15.59
N HIS A 38 2.41 -12.19 16.08
CA HIS A 38 0.99 -12.13 16.38
C HIS A 38 0.67 -11.04 17.41
N GLY A 39 -0.28 -10.19 17.07
CA GLY A 39 -0.74 -9.09 17.92
C GLY A 39 0.13 -7.84 17.88
N TRP A 40 1.23 -7.82 17.10
CA TRP A 40 2.09 -6.64 17.03
C TRP A 40 2.75 -6.34 15.69
N GLY A 41 2.84 -7.33 14.80
CA GLY A 41 3.54 -7.21 13.52
C GLY A 41 2.74 -6.57 12.38
N CYS A 42 1.44 -6.28 12.56
CA CYS A 42 0.53 -6.03 11.43
C CYS A 42 1.00 -4.88 10.52
N ALA A 43 1.50 -3.79 11.12
CA ALA A 43 2.01 -2.65 10.38
C ALA A 43 3.32 -2.98 9.63
N TYR A 44 4.19 -3.80 10.23
CA TYR A 44 5.39 -4.30 9.55
C TYR A 44 5.03 -5.18 8.35
N ARG A 45 4.02 -6.04 8.47
CA ARG A 45 3.55 -6.90 7.36
C ARG A 45 2.88 -6.11 6.24
N SER A 46 2.10 -5.09 6.59
CA SER A 46 1.58 -4.13 5.62
C SER A 46 2.74 -3.40 4.91
N CYS A 47 3.78 -3.00 5.64
CA CYS A 47 4.99 -2.39 5.08
C CYS A 47 5.75 -3.34 4.14
N GLN A 48 5.91 -4.62 4.50
CA GLN A 48 6.52 -5.64 3.62
C GLN A 48 5.72 -5.85 2.34
N THR A 49 4.39 -5.84 2.43
CA THR A 49 3.50 -5.86 1.25
C THR A 49 3.79 -4.68 0.33
N ILE A 50 3.94 -3.47 0.88
CA ILE A 50 4.31 -2.28 0.09
C ILE A 50 5.71 -2.42 -0.51
N PHE A 51 6.71 -2.85 0.27
CA PHE A 51 8.07 -3.06 -0.24
C PHE A 51 8.12 -4.07 -1.38
N SER A 52 7.33 -5.14 -1.30
CA SER A 52 7.25 -6.12 -2.38
C SER A 52 6.73 -5.51 -3.69
N TRP A 53 5.82 -4.54 -3.61
CA TRP A 53 5.33 -3.83 -4.79
C TRP A 53 6.45 -3.02 -5.46
N TYR A 54 7.26 -2.29 -4.69
CA TYR A 54 8.43 -1.59 -5.25
C TYR A 54 9.44 -2.57 -5.86
N ALA A 55 9.70 -3.67 -5.16
CA ALA A 55 10.62 -4.72 -5.59
C ALA A 55 10.21 -5.37 -6.93
N LEU A 56 8.91 -5.65 -7.09
CA LEU A 56 8.32 -6.27 -8.29
C LEU A 56 8.16 -5.28 -9.44
N LYS A 57 7.98 -3.99 -9.15
CA LYS A 57 8.06 -2.89 -10.13
C LYS A 57 9.48 -2.64 -10.64
N GLY A 58 10.49 -3.29 -10.07
CA GLY A 58 11.88 -3.14 -10.48
C GLY A 58 12.59 -1.91 -9.91
N PHE A 59 12.00 -1.22 -8.92
CA PHE A 59 12.70 -0.16 -8.21
C PHE A 59 13.88 -0.74 -7.42
N ARG A 60 14.99 -0.01 -7.42
CA ARG A 60 16.20 -0.41 -6.70
C ARG A 60 16.08 0.01 -5.24
N ALA A 61 16.09 -0.97 -4.35
CA ALA A 61 16.30 -0.71 -2.93
C ALA A 61 17.75 -0.25 -2.69
N ARG A 62 17.96 0.52 -1.62
CA ARG A 62 19.28 0.92 -1.11
C ARG A 62 20.15 -0.30 -0.82
N ASP A 63 19.55 -1.35 -0.28
CA ASP A 63 20.22 -2.59 0.11
C ASP A 63 19.81 -3.73 -0.83
N GLU A 64 20.61 -4.81 -0.89
CA GLU A 64 20.35 -5.96 -1.79
C GLU A 64 19.02 -6.66 -1.51
N LYS A 65 18.56 -6.63 -0.25
CA LYS A 65 17.26 -7.17 0.16
C LYS A 65 16.14 -6.20 -0.20
N ARG A 66 15.33 -6.60 -1.18
CA ARG A 66 14.21 -5.79 -1.66
C ARG A 66 13.02 -5.73 -0.69
N VAL A 67 12.85 -6.72 0.16
CA VAL A 67 11.83 -6.73 1.23
C VAL A 67 12.53 -6.96 2.56
N PRO A 68 12.70 -5.94 3.42
CA PRO A 68 13.38 -6.08 4.70
C PRO A 68 12.55 -6.92 5.68
N SER A 69 13.24 -7.62 6.56
CA SER A 69 12.66 -8.28 7.73
C SER A 69 12.20 -7.27 8.78
N ILE A 70 11.36 -7.71 9.72
CA ILE A 70 10.93 -6.89 10.88
C ILE A 70 12.14 -6.34 11.63
N ARG A 71 13.15 -7.19 11.87
CA ARG A 71 14.37 -6.78 12.56
C ARG A 71 15.11 -5.68 11.80
N GLU A 72 15.29 -5.81 10.49
CA GLU A 72 15.98 -4.80 9.67
C GLU A 72 15.21 -3.47 9.65
N MET A 73 13.88 -3.51 9.61
CA MET A 73 13.06 -2.31 9.76
C MET A 73 13.29 -1.64 11.14
N GLN A 74 13.34 -2.41 12.22
CA GLN A 74 13.66 -1.88 13.55
C GLN A 74 15.06 -1.28 13.62
N GLU A 75 16.06 -1.94 13.02
CA GLU A 75 17.44 -1.44 12.93
C GLU A 75 17.50 -0.08 12.22
N VAL A 76 16.76 0.08 11.12
CA VAL A 76 16.67 1.36 10.41
C VAL A 76 16.00 2.44 11.26
N LEU A 77 14.89 2.14 11.93
CA LEU A 77 14.21 3.12 12.79
C LEU A 77 15.09 3.60 13.95
N VAL A 78 15.90 2.70 14.53
CA VAL A 78 16.91 3.07 15.54
C VAL A 78 18.04 3.89 14.91
N LYS A 79 18.56 3.46 13.76
CA LYS A 79 19.65 4.14 13.04
C LYS A 79 19.27 5.57 12.64
N MET A 80 18.03 5.79 12.23
CA MET A 80 17.50 7.09 11.83
C MET A 80 17.15 7.98 13.04
N GLY A 81 17.29 7.48 14.27
CA GLY A 81 17.01 8.23 15.50
C GLY A 81 15.53 8.37 15.85
N ASP A 82 14.62 7.72 15.10
CA ASP A 82 13.18 7.73 15.38
C ASP A 82 12.83 6.91 16.63
N LYS A 83 13.55 5.80 16.84
CA LYS A 83 13.35 4.88 17.96
C LYS A 83 14.61 4.74 18.83
N PRO A 84 14.46 4.52 20.16
CA PRO A 84 15.59 4.24 21.04
C PRO A 84 16.16 2.84 20.79
N CYS A 85 17.42 2.58 21.16
CA CYS A 85 18.08 1.28 20.95
C CYS A 85 17.31 0.07 21.50
N LYS A 86 16.55 0.25 22.59
CA LYS A 86 15.72 -0.82 23.19
C LYS A 86 14.56 -1.30 22.30
N PHE A 87 14.24 -0.55 21.24
CA PHE A 87 13.23 -0.92 20.25
C PHE A 87 13.71 -2.07 19.35
N LEU A 88 15.03 -2.20 19.17
CA LEU A 88 15.59 -3.27 18.34
C LEU A 88 15.31 -4.64 18.98
N GLY A 89 14.57 -5.48 18.27
CA GLY A 89 14.15 -6.80 18.73
C GLY A 89 12.95 -6.77 19.69
N SER A 90 12.31 -5.61 19.90
CA SER A 90 11.08 -5.54 20.69
C SER A 90 9.86 -6.00 19.88
N SER A 91 8.74 -6.20 20.58
CA SER A 91 7.42 -6.45 19.97
C SER A 91 6.60 -5.16 19.86
N ASP A 92 7.24 -4.00 19.81
CA ASP A 92 6.54 -2.72 19.74
C ASP A 92 5.94 -2.49 18.35
N TRP A 93 4.75 -1.87 18.33
CA TRP A 93 4.03 -1.52 17.11
C TRP A 93 4.69 -0.33 16.41
N ILE A 94 4.50 -0.26 15.09
CA ILE A 94 4.79 0.93 14.27
C ILE A 94 3.52 1.45 13.61
N GLY A 95 3.55 2.69 13.14
CA GLY A 95 2.45 3.33 12.43
C GLY A 95 2.85 3.90 11.08
N SER A 96 1.99 4.77 10.56
CA SER A 96 2.15 5.40 9.24
C SER A 96 3.42 6.24 9.12
N VAL A 97 3.86 6.86 10.22
CA VAL A 97 5.05 7.74 10.25
C VAL A 97 6.31 6.89 10.12
N GLU A 98 6.46 5.85 10.93
CA GLU A 98 7.59 4.94 10.85
C GLU A 98 7.66 4.26 9.47
N ILE A 99 6.52 3.86 8.92
CA ILE A 99 6.44 3.31 7.56
C ILE A 99 6.94 4.32 6.52
N SER A 100 6.62 5.60 6.65
CA SER A 100 7.15 6.62 5.73
C SER A 100 8.67 6.79 5.82
N ILE A 101 9.24 6.71 7.03
CA ILE A 101 10.69 6.77 7.26
C ILE A 101 11.37 5.57 6.60
N LEU A 102 10.78 4.39 6.75
CA LEU A 102 11.28 3.15 6.17
C LEU A 102 11.25 3.18 4.63
N LEU A 103 10.15 3.65 4.03
CA LEU A 103 10.03 3.76 2.57
C LEU A 103 11.00 4.77 1.97
N ASP A 104 11.18 5.91 2.63
CA ASP A 104 12.20 6.90 2.22
C ASP A 104 13.61 6.33 2.35
N TYR A 105 13.93 5.65 3.45
CA TYR A 105 15.25 5.05 3.65
C TYR A 105 15.58 4.01 2.58
N PHE A 106 14.69 3.03 2.38
CA PHE A 106 14.97 1.88 1.52
C PHE A 106 14.80 2.18 0.03
N TYR A 107 13.83 3.01 -0.35
CA TYR A 107 13.45 3.22 -1.75
C TYR A 107 13.52 4.68 -2.20
N SER A 108 13.91 5.62 -1.33
CA SER A 108 13.81 7.07 -1.60
C SER A 108 12.41 7.47 -2.08
N ALA A 109 11.42 6.78 -1.52
CA ALA A 109 10.02 6.90 -1.85
C ALA A 109 9.33 7.78 -0.80
N PRO A 110 8.98 9.04 -1.12
CA PRO A 110 8.24 9.87 -0.21
C PRO A 110 6.82 9.33 -0.03
N CYS A 111 6.20 9.64 1.11
CA CYS A 111 4.82 9.25 1.38
C CYS A 111 3.96 10.48 1.68
N ARG A 112 2.69 10.43 1.26
CA ARG A 112 1.67 11.35 1.76
C ARG A 112 0.91 10.68 2.90
N ILE A 113 0.82 11.34 4.04
CA ILE A 113 0.00 10.86 5.17
C ILE A 113 -1.30 11.65 5.21
N ILE A 114 -2.42 10.94 5.16
CA ILE A 114 -3.75 11.50 5.40
C ILE A 114 -4.18 11.11 6.81
N HIS A 115 -4.38 12.11 7.66
CA HIS A 115 -4.92 11.94 9.01
C HIS A 115 -6.42 12.23 9.01
N ARG A 116 -7.20 11.37 9.66
CA ARG A 116 -8.63 11.56 9.86
C ARG A 116 -9.01 11.23 11.30
N ARG A 117 -9.81 12.09 11.93
CA ARG A 117 -10.49 11.74 13.17
C ARG A 117 -11.74 10.92 12.90
N ASN A 118 -11.98 9.91 13.73
CA ASN A 118 -13.07 8.97 13.51
C ASN A 118 -14.45 9.52 13.88
N ASP A 119 -14.51 10.58 14.68
CA ASP A 119 -15.73 11.28 15.09
C ASP A 119 -16.22 12.34 14.07
N GLU A 120 -15.40 12.66 13.07
CA GLU A 120 -15.76 13.63 12.03
C GLU A 120 -16.59 12.98 10.89
N PRO A 121 -17.48 13.74 10.23
CA PRO A 121 -18.12 13.29 9.00
C PRO A 121 -17.10 12.85 7.94
N TRP A 122 -17.53 12.02 7.00
CA TRP A 122 -16.67 11.64 5.89
C TRP A 122 -16.30 12.86 5.05
N ASP A 123 -15.01 13.06 4.80
CA ASP A 123 -14.51 14.08 3.88
C ASP A 123 -14.35 13.46 2.48
N PRO A 124 -15.15 13.88 1.48
CA PRO A 124 -15.01 13.41 0.10
C PRO A 124 -13.63 13.68 -0.53
N SER A 125 -12.84 14.62 0.01
CA SER A 125 -11.46 14.87 -0.43
C SER A 125 -10.54 13.66 -0.20
N ILE A 126 -10.81 12.85 0.82
CA ILE A 126 -10.07 11.61 1.09
C ILE A 126 -10.35 10.59 -0.02
N THR A 127 -11.62 10.46 -0.44
CA THR A 127 -12.00 9.59 -1.57
C THR A 127 -11.23 9.99 -2.83
N ARG A 128 -11.28 11.28 -3.19
CA ARG A 128 -10.56 11.81 -4.35
C ARG A 128 -9.06 11.55 -4.26
N SER A 129 -8.47 11.76 -3.08
CA SER A 129 -7.04 11.53 -2.86
C SER A 129 -6.63 10.07 -3.07
N ILE A 130 -7.43 9.11 -2.59
CA ILE A 130 -7.17 7.68 -2.78
C ILE A 130 -7.35 7.27 -4.24
N MET A 131 -8.42 7.72 -4.90
CA MET A 131 -8.64 7.45 -6.32
C MET A 131 -7.50 8.01 -7.18
N SER A 132 -7.14 9.28 -7.00
CA SER A 132 -6.02 9.90 -7.71
C SER A 132 -4.69 9.22 -7.40
N HIS A 133 -4.50 8.69 -6.19
CA HIS A 133 -3.31 7.94 -5.84
C HIS A 133 -3.19 6.64 -6.63
N PHE A 134 -4.26 5.84 -6.70
CA PHE A 134 -4.25 4.63 -7.51
C PHE A 134 -4.12 4.94 -9.01
N ALA A 135 -4.80 5.99 -9.48
CA ALA A 135 -4.75 6.44 -10.87
C ALA A 135 -3.39 7.06 -11.28
N ALA A 136 -2.63 7.68 -10.38
CA ALA A 136 -1.34 8.30 -10.71
C ALA A 136 -0.14 7.41 -10.34
N VAL A 137 -0.19 6.75 -9.17
CA VAL A 137 0.91 5.96 -8.62
C VAL A 137 0.61 4.47 -8.68
N GLY A 138 -0.55 4.06 -8.14
CA GLY A 138 -0.98 2.65 -8.13
C GLY A 138 -0.27 1.78 -7.09
N SER A 139 0.35 2.35 -6.06
CA SER A 139 0.96 1.58 -4.97
C SER A 139 -0.06 1.20 -3.89
N PRO A 140 0.15 0.09 -3.15
CA PRO A 140 -0.67 -0.24 -1.99
C PRO A 140 -0.57 0.84 -0.91
N ILE A 141 -1.67 1.10 -0.21
CA ILE A 141 -1.76 2.12 0.83
C ILE A 141 -1.84 1.43 2.19
N MET A 142 -0.98 1.79 3.15
CA MET A 142 -1.15 1.31 4.52
C MET A 142 -2.25 2.13 5.21
N LEU A 143 -3.16 1.43 5.89
CA LEU A 143 -4.20 2.02 6.72
C LEU A 143 -4.04 1.50 8.15
N GLY A 144 -3.94 2.40 9.11
CA GLY A 144 -3.86 2.06 10.53
C GLY A 144 -4.48 3.15 11.38
N GLY A 145 -4.71 2.87 12.65
CA GLY A 145 -5.33 3.84 13.55
C GLY A 145 -5.00 3.55 15.00
N GLN A 146 -5.42 4.44 15.89
CA GLN A 146 -5.10 4.31 17.31
C GLN A 146 -5.65 2.99 17.87
N GLY A 147 -4.80 2.18 18.49
CA GLY A 147 -5.22 0.97 19.20
C GLY A 147 -5.81 -0.14 18.32
N GLY A 148 -5.89 0.05 17.00
CA GLY A 148 -6.36 -0.96 16.05
C GLY A 148 -5.23 -1.35 15.09
N GLY A 149 -5.18 -2.63 14.70
CA GLY A 149 -4.13 -3.15 13.84
C GLY A 149 -4.11 -2.56 12.42
N ALA A 150 -2.99 -2.68 11.72
CA ALA A 150 -2.85 -2.18 10.36
C ALA A 150 -3.48 -3.10 9.31
N ARG A 151 -3.87 -2.53 8.17
CA ARG A 151 -4.29 -3.22 6.95
C ARG A 151 -3.69 -2.53 5.73
N THR A 152 -3.75 -3.19 4.58
CA THR A 152 -3.32 -2.60 3.31
C THR A 152 -4.53 -2.40 2.41
N VAL A 153 -4.77 -1.17 1.95
CA VAL A 153 -5.78 -0.87 0.93
C VAL A 153 -5.19 -1.14 -0.44
N LEU A 154 -5.89 -1.98 -1.22
CA LEU A 154 -5.50 -2.41 -2.56
C LEU A 154 -6.38 -1.81 -3.66
N GLY A 155 -7.49 -1.18 -3.29
CA GLY A 155 -8.39 -0.54 -4.23
C GLY A 155 -9.50 0.21 -3.53
N ILE A 156 -10.18 1.04 -4.30
CA ILE A 156 -11.29 1.88 -3.86
C ILE A 156 -12.41 1.82 -4.89
N CYS A 157 -13.64 1.87 -4.42
CA CYS A 157 -14.84 1.87 -5.24
C CYS A 157 -15.86 2.85 -4.67
N ILE A 158 -16.44 3.68 -5.55
CA ILE A 158 -17.64 4.47 -5.24
C ILE A 158 -18.85 3.68 -5.75
N SER A 159 -19.87 3.50 -4.92
CA SER A 159 -21.12 2.86 -5.34
C SER A 159 -21.92 3.81 -6.23
N GLU A 160 -22.55 3.30 -7.29
CA GLU A 160 -23.42 4.10 -8.18
C GLU A 160 -24.78 4.46 -7.54
N ALA A 161 -25.11 3.90 -6.38
CA ALA A 161 -26.28 4.32 -5.63
C ALA A 161 -26.11 5.75 -5.11
N GLU A 162 -27.05 6.64 -5.46
CA GLU A 162 -27.03 8.10 -5.30
C GLU A 162 -26.73 8.62 -3.86
N ASP A 163 -26.81 7.75 -2.84
CA ASP A 163 -26.62 8.09 -1.43
C ASP A 163 -25.25 7.69 -0.83
N ALA A 164 -24.40 6.97 -1.57
CA ALA A 164 -23.14 6.47 -1.02
C ALA A 164 -22.01 7.52 -1.07
N GLN A 165 -22.03 8.48 -0.13
CA GLN A 165 -20.91 9.44 0.01
C GLN A 165 -19.59 8.79 0.47
N VAL A 166 -19.67 7.62 1.12
CA VAL A 166 -18.51 6.93 1.70
C VAL A 166 -18.05 5.79 0.78
N PRO A 167 -16.78 5.76 0.34
CA PRO A 167 -16.29 4.73 -0.54
C PRO A 167 -16.13 3.39 0.19
N ARG A 168 -16.09 2.32 -0.60
CA ARG A 168 -15.61 1.01 -0.16
C ARG A 168 -14.14 0.89 -0.52
N CYS A 169 -13.36 0.31 0.38
CA CYS A 169 -11.96 -0.02 0.17
C CYS A 169 -11.79 -1.54 0.15
N LEU A 170 -10.96 -2.04 -0.76
CA LEU A 170 -10.53 -3.42 -0.78
C LEU A 170 -9.35 -3.56 0.17
N LEU A 171 -9.54 -4.26 1.29
CA LEU A 171 -8.55 -4.40 2.33
C LEU A 171 -7.90 -5.77 2.27
N LEU A 172 -6.57 -5.80 2.30
CA LEU A 172 -5.75 -6.97 2.59
C LEU A 172 -5.41 -6.95 4.08
N ASP A 173 -5.76 -8.01 4.79
CA ASP A 173 -5.61 -8.11 6.22
C ASP A 173 -4.33 -8.89 6.59
N PRO A 174 -3.30 -8.26 7.19
CA PRO A 174 -2.06 -8.94 7.55
C PRO A 174 -2.20 -9.84 8.79
N HIS A 175 -3.37 -9.89 9.45
CA HIS A 175 -3.58 -10.70 10.64
C HIS A 175 -3.83 -12.19 10.34
N TYR A 176 -3.91 -12.56 9.07
CA TYR A 176 -4.02 -13.97 8.69
C TYR A 176 -2.82 -14.76 9.22
N SER A 177 -3.11 -15.93 9.78
CA SER A 177 -2.13 -16.81 10.42
C SER A 177 -2.25 -18.26 9.92
N GLY A 178 -2.91 -18.47 8.78
CA GLY A 178 -3.02 -19.78 8.16
C GLY A 178 -1.90 -20.03 7.14
N GLU A 179 -1.98 -21.16 6.46
CA GLU A 179 -0.99 -21.58 5.46
C GLU A 179 -0.98 -20.69 4.21
N ASP A 180 0.21 -20.54 3.61
CA ASP A 180 0.46 -19.87 2.31
C ASP A 180 -0.10 -20.68 1.11
N GLU A 181 -1.38 -21.07 1.16
CA GLU A 181 -2.02 -21.91 0.14
C GLU A 181 -3.33 -21.28 -0.34
N ILE A 182 -3.53 -21.28 -1.66
CA ILE A 182 -4.75 -20.71 -2.28
C ILE A 182 -6.02 -21.33 -1.66
N ALA A 183 -6.04 -22.65 -1.45
CA ALA A 183 -7.17 -23.33 -0.81
C ALA A 183 -7.42 -22.87 0.63
N SER A 184 -6.37 -22.51 1.37
CA SER A 184 -6.48 -21.98 2.72
C SER A 184 -7.00 -20.54 2.72
N LEU A 185 -6.50 -19.69 1.81
CA LEU A 185 -6.97 -18.32 1.64
C LEU A 185 -8.43 -18.28 1.19
N SER A 186 -8.84 -19.10 0.22
CA SER A 186 -10.23 -19.12 -0.27
C SER A 186 -11.24 -19.48 0.82
N ARG A 187 -10.88 -20.40 1.74
CA ARG A 187 -11.73 -20.72 2.91
C ARG A 187 -11.86 -19.58 3.90
N HIS A 188 -10.91 -18.65 3.91
CA HIS A 188 -10.84 -17.52 4.82
C HIS A 188 -10.88 -16.18 4.07
N SER A 189 -11.44 -16.14 2.87
CA SER A 189 -11.30 -15.01 1.94
C SER A 189 -11.72 -13.69 2.59
N SER A 190 -12.85 -13.68 3.32
CA SER A 190 -13.34 -12.51 4.06
C SER A 190 -12.42 -12.01 5.18
N ARG A 191 -11.50 -12.84 5.68
CA ARG A 191 -10.50 -12.52 6.71
C ARG A 191 -9.10 -12.28 6.13
N VAL A 192 -8.93 -12.43 4.82
CA VAL A 192 -7.67 -12.25 4.09
C VAL A 192 -7.75 -11.02 3.23
N CYS A 193 -8.77 -10.91 2.37
CA CYS A 193 -8.97 -9.79 1.48
C CYS A 193 -10.47 -9.54 1.25
N ALA A 194 -10.97 -8.34 1.56
CA ALA A 194 -12.41 -8.05 1.47
C ALA A 194 -12.72 -6.57 1.25
N TRP A 195 -13.85 -6.30 0.60
CA TRP A 195 -14.42 -4.96 0.51
C TRP A 195 -15.08 -4.55 1.82
N SER A 196 -14.70 -3.38 2.32
CA SER A 196 -15.33 -2.78 3.50
C SER A 196 -15.58 -1.29 3.29
N THR A 197 -16.64 -0.76 3.89
CA THR A 197 -16.87 0.70 3.90
C THR A 197 -15.87 1.37 4.81
N PHE A 198 -15.44 2.59 4.49
CA PHE A 198 -14.47 3.31 5.31
C PHE A 198 -14.94 3.47 6.77
N ASP A 199 -16.23 3.69 6.96
CA ASP A 199 -16.86 3.77 8.27
C ASP A 199 -16.75 2.45 9.07
N SER A 200 -16.95 1.28 8.44
CA SER A 200 -16.74 -0.02 9.09
C SER A 200 -15.27 -0.25 9.48
N ILE A 201 -14.34 0.29 8.70
CA ILE A 201 -12.90 0.23 8.97
C ILE A 201 -12.57 1.10 10.19
N CYS A 202 -13.01 2.37 10.18
CA CYS A 202 -12.75 3.34 11.23
C CYS A 202 -13.28 2.92 12.60
N ARG A 203 -14.43 2.22 12.67
CA ARG A 203 -14.96 1.68 13.94
C ARG A 203 -14.06 0.66 14.63
N GLN A 204 -13.06 0.12 13.94
CA GLN A 204 -12.08 -0.80 14.52
C GLN A 204 -10.90 -0.09 15.16
N TYR A 205 -10.80 1.23 14.98
CA TYR A 205 -9.77 2.09 15.53
C TYR A 205 -10.37 2.98 16.62
N GLY A 206 -9.50 3.52 17.47
CA GLY A 206 -9.86 4.51 18.48
C GLY A 206 -10.20 5.87 17.86
N SER A 207 -9.56 6.93 18.34
CA SER A 207 -9.96 8.30 17.96
C SER A 207 -9.61 8.70 16.53
N PHE A 208 -8.64 8.05 15.89
CA PHE A 208 -8.18 8.43 14.56
C PHE A 208 -7.71 7.25 13.70
N THR A 209 -7.66 7.51 12.40
CA THR A 209 -7.10 6.66 11.36
C THR A 209 -6.14 7.47 10.48
N ASN A 210 -5.01 6.87 10.15
CA ASN A 210 -4.03 7.39 9.20
C ASN A 210 -3.97 6.48 7.97
N LEU A 211 -3.86 7.10 6.80
CA LEU A 211 -3.46 6.43 5.57
C LEU A 211 -2.06 6.89 5.17
N CYS A 212 -1.17 5.95 4.92
CA CYS A 212 0.15 6.22 4.34
C CYS A 212 0.11 5.84 2.87
N LEU A 213 0.24 6.84 1.99
CA LEU A 213 0.15 6.74 0.53
C LEU A 213 1.58 6.84 -0.05
N PRO A 214 2.24 5.71 -0.39
CA PRO A 214 3.61 5.70 -0.89
C PRO A 214 3.71 6.20 -2.32
N LEU A 215 4.58 7.17 -2.61
CA LEU A 215 4.77 7.73 -3.95
C LEU A 215 5.94 7.06 -4.67
N LEU A 216 6.10 7.31 -5.97
CA LEU A 216 7.24 6.80 -6.72
C LEU A 216 8.56 7.40 -6.21
N PRO A 217 9.70 6.68 -6.29
CA PRO A 217 11.00 7.20 -5.89
C PRO A 217 11.38 8.48 -6.65
N VAL A 218 11.98 9.44 -5.96
CA VAL A 218 12.46 10.69 -6.59
C VAL A 218 13.85 10.44 -7.21
N GLY A 219 14.03 10.82 -8.48
CA GLY A 219 15.35 10.84 -9.12
C GLY A 219 15.87 9.50 -9.65
N VAL A 220 15.02 8.47 -9.74
CA VAL A 220 15.34 7.22 -10.44
C VAL A 220 14.59 7.21 -11.77
N PRO A 221 15.26 7.21 -12.93
CA PRO A 221 14.60 7.01 -14.22
C PRO A 221 13.80 5.72 -14.15
N GLY A 222 12.49 5.82 -14.37
CA GLY A 222 11.56 4.71 -14.27
C GLY A 222 11.99 3.54 -15.16
N VAL A 223 11.83 2.34 -14.63
CA VAL A 223 11.68 1.14 -15.44
C VAL A 223 10.60 1.45 -16.49
N LEU A 224 10.94 1.18 -17.75
CA LEU A 224 10.17 1.51 -18.95
C LEU A 224 8.69 1.14 -18.83
N ASP A 225 7.83 2.05 -19.26
CA ASP A 225 6.40 1.81 -19.45
C ASP A 225 6.19 0.67 -20.44
N ASP A 226 5.59 -0.43 -20.00
CA ASP A 226 4.83 -1.33 -20.87
C ASP A 226 3.52 -0.63 -21.26
N ALA A 227 3.61 0.37 -22.14
CA ALA A 227 2.46 0.84 -22.89
C ALA A 227 2.32 -0.03 -24.16
N PRO A 228 1.12 -0.55 -24.48
CA PRO A 228 0.92 -1.24 -25.76
C PRO A 228 1.14 -0.26 -26.90
N GLY A 229 1.97 -0.68 -27.87
CA GLY A 229 2.47 0.14 -28.96
C GLY A 229 1.38 0.92 -29.67
N HIS A 230 1.55 2.23 -29.70
CA HIS A 230 0.95 3.08 -30.71
C HIS A 230 2.06 3.34 -31.75
N ASP A 231 1.87 2.81 -32.95
CA ASP A 231 2.67 3.18 -34.12
C ASP A 231 2.62 4.69 -34.28
N ASP A 232 3.78 5.35 -34.16
CA ASP A 232 3.94 6.75 -34.54
C ASP A 232 5.04 6.81 -35.60
N ASN A 233 4.61 6.65 -36.84
CA ASN A 233 5.40 7.00 -38.01
C ASN A 233 4.89 8.37 -38.49
N SER A 234 5.36 9.43 -37.84
CA SER A 234 5.21 10.80 -38.32
C SER A 234 6.54 11.56 -38.21
N GLU A 235 7.21 11.66 -39.35
CA GLU A 235 8.34 12.55 -39.57
C GLU A 235 7.91 14.00 -39.32
N TRP A 236 8.60 14.70 -38.41
CA TRP A 236 8.47 16.15 -38.27
C TRP A 236 9.69 16.81 -38.90
N GLU A 237 9.51 17.30 -40.14
CA GLU A 237 10.46 18.20 -40.80
C GLU A 237 10.58 19.52 -40.00
N MET A 238 11.81 19.90 -39.66
CA MET A 238 12.11 21.22 -39.07
C MET A 238 12.13 22.28 -40.17
N GLU A 239 11.12 23.14 -40.21
CA GLU A 239 11.21 24.41 -40.94
C GLU A 239 12.09 25.40 -40.17
N VAL A 240 13.20 25.79 -40.78
CA VAL A 240 14.08 26.87 -40.33
C VAL A 240 13.50 28.19 -40.83
N VAL A 241 13.05 29.04 -39.90
CA VAL A 241 12.63 30.41 -40.23
C VAL A 241 13.86 31.32 -40.17
N ASP A 242 14.26 31.82 -41.33
CA ASP A 242 15.33 32.80 -41.51
C ASP A 242 14.80 34.20 -41.14
N VAL A 243 15.53 34.89 -40.25
CA VAL A 243 15.23 36.28 -39.85
C VAL A 243 16.25 37.18 -40.53
N GLY A 244 15.87 37.69 -41.71
CA GLY A 244 16.50 38.82 -42.38
C GLY A 244 15.81 40.13 -42.04
#